data_AF-A0A0K8RAF7-F1
#
_entry.id   AF-A0A0K8RAF7-F1
#
_cell.length_a   1.000
_cell.length_b   1.000
_cell.length_c   1.000
_cell.angle_alpha   90.00
_cell.angle_beta   90.00
_cell.angle_gamma   90.00
#
_symmetry.space_group_name_H-M   'P 1'
#
loop_
_entity.id
_entity.type
_entity.pdbx_description
1 polymer ?
#
loop_
_entity_poly.entity_id
_entity_poly.type
_entity_poly.pdbx_seq_one_letter_code
_entity_poly.pdbx_strand_id
1 'polypeptide(L)'
;MLLRTFVPLLLIHKFLYGVLSISSPLDLNDCKKLITQGGEIACNITGEGKYQGMSVGNCWVSCTEGSNKFLIPHRECERILGVESWDGYLKLFGELPQYGYEYCDDEYLNSLKLWVDEWKNYQKRAITNLCPNGKLKPA
;
A
#
# COMPACT_ATOMS: atom_id res chain seq x y z
N MET A 1 10.73 -24.89 54.65
CA MET A 1 9.70 -25.14 53.61
C MET A 1 9.03 -23.83 53.28
N LEU A 2 9.42 -23.15 52.20
CA LEU A 2 8.73 -21.95 51.65
C LEU A 2 9.34 -21.59 50.28
N LEU A 3 9.55 -22.59 49.42
CA LEU A 3 10.13 -22.40 48.08
C LEU A 3 9.42 -23.26 47.03
N ARG A 4 8.08 -23.24 47.00
CA ARG A 4 7.30 -24.05 46.04
C ARG A 4 6.02 -23.43 45.49
N THR A 5 5.83 -22.10 45.53
CA THR A 5 4.56 -21.48 45.10
C THR A 5 4.67 -20.27 44.17
N PHE A 6 5.76 -20.10 43.39
CA PHE A 6 5.85 -19.02 42.39
C PHE A 6 6.14 -19.48 40.96
N VAL A 7 6.09 -20.77 40.67
CA VAL A 7 6.31 -21.29 39.31
C VAL A 7 5.03 -21.41 38.45
N PRO A 8 3.79 -21.55 38.97
CA PRO A 8 2.64 -21.70 38.07
C PRO A 8 2.14 -20.37 37.47
N LEU A 9 2.56 -19.21 38.00
CA LEU A 9 2.16 -17.90 37.46
C LEU A 9 2.98 -17.44 36.25
N LEU A 10 4.22 -17.94 36.07
CA LEU A 10 5.08 -17.56 34.95
C LEU A 10 4.84 -18.37 33.68
N LEU A 11 4.13 -19.51 33.77
CA LEU A 11 3.86 -20.38 32.62
C LEU A 11 2.52 -20.07 31.91
N ILE A 12 1.62 -19.32 32.54
CA ILE A 12 0.34 -18.92 31.92
C ILE A 12 0.53 -17.76 30.93
N HIS A 13 1.59 -16.96 31.06
CA HIS A 13 1.85 -15.84 30.13
C HIS A 13 2.37 -16.29 28.75
N LYS A 14 2.90 -17.51 28.61
CA LYS A 14 3.50 -17.97 27.35
C LYS A 14 2.56 -18.73 26.42
N PHE A 15 1.35 -19.08 26.88
CA PHE A 15 0.37 -19.82 26.07
C PHE A 15 -0.80 -18.98 25.53
N LEU A 16 -0.88 -17.68 25.86
CA LEU A 16 -1.95 -16.78 25.37
C LEU A 16 -1.54 -15.84 24.22
N TYR A 17 -0.27 -15.77 23.84
CA TYR A 17 0.17 -14.94 22.69
C TYR A 17 0.79 -15.77 21.54
N GLY A 18 0.65 -17.09 21.60
CA GLY A 18 0.91 -18.00 20.48
C GLY A 18 -0.28 -18.12 19.53
N VAL A 19 -1.02 -17.03 19.30
CA VAL A 19 -2.03 -17.00 18.25
C VAL A 19 -1.28 -16.74 16.95
N LEU A 20 -1.14 -17.81 16.17
CA LEU A 20 -1.05 -17.75 14.71
C LEU A 20 -1.88 -16.54 14.26
N SER A 21 -1.19 -15.44 13.97
CA SER A 21 -1.84 -14.28 13.40
C SER A 21 -2.21 -14.70 11.98
N ILE A 22 -3.36 -15.37 11.84
CA ILE A 22 -4.16 -15.27 10.65
C ILE A 22 -4.33 -13.77 10.52
N SER A 23 -3.54 -13.17 9.63
CA SER A 23 -3.63 -11.75 9.34
C SER A 23 -5.09 -11.51 8.95
N SER A 24 -5.86 -10.94 9.87
CA SER A 24 -7.11 -10.26 9.56
C SER A 24 -6.86 -9.45 8.29
N PRO A 25 -7.82 -9.35 7.35
CA PRO A 25 -7.61 -8.53 6.17
C PRO A 25 -7.14 -7.17 6.69
N LEU A 26 -5.89 -6.79 6.34
CA LEU A 26 -5.27 -5.56 6.82
C LEU A 26 -6.34 -4.48 6.70
N ASP A 27 -6.63 -3.78 7.79
CA ASP A 27 -7.55 -2.65 7.76
C ASP A 27 -6.94 -1.61 6.81
N LEU A 28 -7.33 -1.72 5.53
CA LEU A 28 -6.71 -0.99 4.46
C LEU A 28 -7.29 0.41 4.55
N ASN A 29 -6.47 1.38 4.94
CA ASN A 29 -6.88 2.77 4.86
C ASN A 29 -7.24 3.13 3.40
N ASP A 30 -7.98 4.22 3.21
CA ASP A 30 -8.52 4.56 1.90
C ASP A 30 -7.43 4.86 0.86
N CYS A 31 -6.27 5.38 1.28
CA CYS A 31 -5.12 5.59 0.41
C CYS A 31 -4.57 4.27 -0.15
N LYS A 32 -4.38 3.25 0.68
CA LYS A 32 -3.96 1.91 0.22
C LYS A 32 -4.98 1.30 -0.73
N LYS A 33 -6.28 1.55 -0.52
CA LYS A 33 -7.34 1.09 -1.44
C LYS A 33 -7.21 1.78 -2.80
N LEU A 34 -6.95 3.09 -2.81
CA LEU A 34 -6.74 3.85 -4.04
C LEU A 34 -5.47 3.41 -4.78
N ILE A 35 -4.35 3.18 -4.07
CA ILE A 35 -3.13 2.64 -4.68
C ILE A 35 -3.41 1.29 -5.36
N THR A 36 -4.11 0.39 -4.66
CA THR A 36 -4.52 -0.90 -5.21
C THR A 36 -5.41 -0.72 -6.45
N GLN A 37 -6.40 0.19 -6.38
CA GLN A 37 -7.31 0.46 -7.49
C GLN A 37 -6.60 1.03 -8.72
N GLY A 38 -5.79 2.07 -8.56
CA GLY A 38 -5.07 2.66 -9.69
C GLY A 38 -4.01 1.71 -10.26
N GLY A 39 -3.36 0.93 -9.40
CA GLY A 39 -2.46 -0.15 -9.83
C GLY A 39 -3.18 -1.22 -10.64
N GLU A 40 -4.37 -1.64 -10.20
CA GLU A 40 -5.20 -2.61 -10.93
C GLU A 40 -5.59 -2.07 -12.31
N ILE A 41 -5.95 -0.79 -12.43
CA ILE A 41 -6.25 -0.17 -13.73
C ILE A 41 -5.00 -0.16 -14.60
N ALA A 42 -3.87 0.33 -14.08
CA ALA A 42 -2.62 0.47 -14.83
C ALA A 42 -2.10 -0.89 -15.36
N CYS A 43 -2.08 -1.92 -14.52
CA CYS A 43 -1.68 -3.27 -14.90
C CYS A 43 -2.60 -3.86 -15.97
N ASN A 44 -3.92 -3.72 -15.80
CA ASN A 44 -4.88 -4.28 -16.75
C ASN A 44 -4.80 -3.60 -18.13
N ILE A 45 -4.69 -2.27 -18.19
CA ILE A 45 -4.67 -1.57 -19.50
C ILE A 45 -3.38 -1.80 -20.28
N THR A 46 -2.29 -2.16 -19.60
CA THR A 46 -1.01 -2.49 -20.25
C THR A 46 -0.89 -3.97 -20.58
N GLY A 47 -1.88 -4.79 -20.18
CA GLY A 47 -1.85 -6.23 -20.41
C GLY A 47 -0.86 -6.98 -19.52
N GLU A 48 -0.41 -6.39 -18.40
CA GLU A 48 0.55 -7.00 -17.46
C GLU A 48 -0.14 -7.77 -16.31
N GLY A 49 -1.42 -8.12 -16.48
CA GLY A 49 -2.22 -8.82 -15.48
C GLY A 49 -2.76 -7.88 -14.40
N LYS A 50 -2.72 -8.34 -13.14
CA LYS A 50 -3.34 -7.66 -11.99
C LYS A 50 -2.30 -6.93 -11.14
N TYR A 51 -2.78 -6.07 -10.24
CA TYR A 51 -1.94 -5.51 -9.18
C TYR A 51 -1.35 -6.63 -8.32
N GLN A 52 -0.02 -6.63 -8.16
CA GLN A 52 0.70 -7.57 -7.30
C GLN A 52 1.13 -6.94 -5.97
N GLY A 53 1.52 -5.67 -6.01
CA GLY A 53 2.07 -4.98 -4.85
C GLY A 53 2.72 -3.67 -5.23
N MET A 54 3.33 -3.00 -4.23
CA MET A 54 4.08 -1.78 -4.43
C MET A 54 5.47 -1.85 -3.80
N SER A 55 6.41 -1.07 -4.33
CA SER A 55 7.70 -0.82 -3.73
C SER A 55 7.69 0.57 -3.10
N VAL A 56 7.74 0.65 -1.77
CA VAL A 56 7.79 1.94 -1.06
C VAL A 56 9.08 2.69 -1.40
N GLY A 57 10.23 2.00 -1.39
CA GLY A 57 11.52 2.62 -1.68
C GLY A 57 11.67 3.19 -3.10
N ASN A 58 10.98 2.61 -4.09
CA ASN A 58 10.99 3.12 -5.47
C ASN A 58 9.70 3.88 -5.85
N CYS A 59 8.72 3.92 -4.96
CA CYS A 59 7.40 4.51 -5.13
C CYS A 59 6.66 4.13 -6.43
N TRP A 60 6.53 2.82 -6.69
CA TRP A 60 5.74 2.31 -7.81
C TRP A 60 4.93 1.08 -7.42
N VAL A 61 3.91 0.77 -8.23
CA VAL A 61 3.22 -0.53 -8.22
C VAL A 61 3.89 -1.52 -9.20
N SER A 62 3.65 -2.81 -9.01
CA SER A 62 4.07 -3.88 -9.90
C SER A 62 2.91 -4.83 -10.20
N CYS A 63 2.99 -5.49 -11.36
CA CYS A 63 1.93 -6.33 -11.90
C CYS A 63 2.33 -7.81 -11.91
N THR A 64 1.34 -8.70 -11.99
CA THR A 64 1.57 -10.15 -11.87
C THR A 64 2.33 -10.76 -13.05
N GLU A 65 2.20 -10.21 -14.26
CA GLU A 65 2.68 -10.84 -15.50
C GLU A 65 3.65 -9.94 -16.30
N GLY A 66 4.09 -8.82 -15.72
CA GLY A 66 4.90 -7.85 -16.45
C GLY A 66 5.94 -7.14 -15.60
N SER A 67 6.61 -6.18 -16.24
CA SER A 67 7.79 -5.51 -15.66
C SER A 67 7.66 -3.99 -15.63
N ASN A 68 6.61 -3.42 -16.25
CA ASN A 68 6.35 -1.99 -16.18
C ASN A 68 6.17 -1.54 -14.74
N LYS A 69 6.64 -0.33 -14.47
CA LYS A 69 6.58 0.32 -13.17
C LYS A 69 5.64 1.52 -13.29
N PHE A 70 4.54 1.50 -12.55
CA PHE A 70 3.61 2.62 -12.53
C PHE A 70 3.81 3.42 -11.25
N LEU A 71 4.28 4.65 -11.43
CA LEU A 71 4.63 5.53 -10.33
C LEU A 71 3.39 5.89 -9.51
N ILE A 72 3.55 5.83 -8.21
CA ILE A 72 2.63 6.41 -7.23
C ILE A 72 3.06 7.87 -7.02
N PRO A 73 2.16 8.82 -6.70
CA PRO A 73 2.58 10.18 -6.36
C PRO A 73 3.66 10.16 -5.27
N HIS A 74 4.81 10.79 -5.52
CA HIS A 74 6.03 10.56 -4.74
C HIS A 74 5.86 10.75 -3.23
N ARG A 75 5.12 11.80 -2.86
CA ARG A 75 4.85 12.18 -1.47
C ARG A 75 4.16 11.07 -0.67
N GLU A 76 3.40 10.19 -1.31
CA GLU A 76 2.75 9.05 -0.66
C GLU A 76 3.77 8.09 -0.04
N CYS A 77 4.92 7.92 -0.69
CA CYS A 77 5.99 7.02 -0.26
C CYS A 77 7.06 7.71 0.57
N GLU A 78 6.91 9.01 0.86
CA GLU A 78 7.73 9.74 1.80
C GLU A 78 7.12 9.64 3.21
N ARG A 79 7.96 9.76 4.23
CA ARG A 79 7.46 9.83 5.62
C ARG A 79 6.88 11.22 5.88
N ILE A 80 5.82 11.29 6.68
CA ILE A 80 5.08 12.53 6.94
C ILE A 80 5.89 13.61 7.67
N LEU A 81 7.02 13.23 8.27
CA LEU A 81 7.97 14.16 8.90
C LEU A 81 9.31 14.09 8.19
N GLY A 82 10.00 15.23 8.12
CA GLY A 82 11.37 15.32 7.63
C GLY A 82 12.37 14.56 8.51
N VAL A 83 13.50 14.19 7.92
CA VAL A 83 14.54 13.33 8.53
C VAL A 83 15.07 13.90 9.84
N GLU A 84 15.13 15.23 9.95
CA GLU A 84 15.54 15.95 11.16
C GLU A 84 14.66 15.65 12.38
N SER A 85 13.41 15.24 12.16
CA SER A 85 12.45 14.93 13.22
C SER A 85 12.41 13.43 13.58
N TRP A 86 13.10 12.56 12.83
CA TRP A 86 12.96 11.10 12.96
C TRP A 86 13.50 10.56 14.28
N ASP A 87 14.65 11.05 14.75
CA ASP A 87 15.22 10.60 16.03
C ASP A 87 14.31 10.94 17.21
N GLY A 88 13.76 12.16 17.21
CA GLY A 88 12.81 12.60 18.24
C GLY A 88 11.52 11.78 18.21
N TYR A 89 10.96 11.56 17.02
CA TYR A 89 9.75 10.75 16.85
C TYR A 89 9.98 9.30 17.30
N LEU A 90 11.10 8.70 16.89
CA LEU A 90 11.45 7.32 17.26
C LEU A 90 11.62 7.16 18.77
N LYS A 91 12.22 8.14 19.46
CA LYS A 91 12.33 8.12 20.94
C LYS A 91 10.99 8.20 21.64
N LEU A 92 10.01 8.90 21.07
CA LEU A 92 8.69 9.10 21.67
C LEU A 92 7.74 7.92 21.39
N PHE A 93 7.74 7.41 20.17
CA PHE A 93 6.75 6.43 19.70
C PHE A 93 7.31 5.02 19.48
N GLY A 94 8.63 4.85 19.46
CA GLY A 94 9.27 3.55 19.24
C GLY A 94 9.26 3.08 17.78
N GLU A 95 8.73 3.87 16.86
CA GLU A 95 8.69 3.62 15.42
C GLU A 95 9.01 4.88 14.62
N LEU A 96 9.31 4.73 13.32
CA LEU A 96 9.52 5.87 12.43
C LEU A 96 8.18 6.51 12.01
N PRO A 97 8.15 7.80 11.67
CA PRO A 97 6.93 8.47 11.22
C PRO A 97 6.31 7.74 10.03
N GLN A 98 4.99 7.60 10.01
CA GLN A 98 4.27 6.91 8.94
C GLN A 98 4.59 7.45 7.55
N TYR A 99 4.46 6.62 6.52
CA TYR A 99 4.45 7.09 5.14
C TYR A 99 3.17 7.90 4.85
N GLY A 100 3.20 8.77 3.84
CA GLY A 100 2.04 9.55 3.41
C GLY A 100 0.79 8.69 3.19
N TYR A 101 0.93 7.58 2.46
CA TYR A 101 -0.17 6.65 2.22
C TYR A 101 -0.65 5.94 3.50
N GLU A 102 0.16 5.85 4.55
CA GLU A 102 -0.19 5.21 5.82
C GLU A 102 -0.96 6.16 6.72
N TYR A 103 -0.49 7.41 6.79
CA TYR A 103 -1.14 8.48 7.53
C TYR A 103 -2.48 8.87 6.88
N CYS A 104 -2.50 8.97 5.55
CA CYS A 104 -3.70 9.14 4.74
C CYS A 104 -4.64 10.27 5.19
N ASP A 105 -4.09 11.46 5.42
CA ASP A 105 -4.91 12.66 5.59
C ASP A 105 -5.60 13.07 4.28
N ASP A 106 -6.41 14.12 4.35
CA ASP A 106 -7.15 14.63 3.20
C ASP A 106 -6.26 15.02 2.01
N GLU A 107 -5.04 15.48 2.26
CA GLU A 107 -4.11 15.87 1.19
C GLU A 107 -3.61 14.64 0.42
N TYR A 108 -3.13 13.62 1.14
CA TYR A 108 -2.69 12.35 0.55
C TYR A 108 -3.85 11.63 -0.15
N LEU A 109 -5.01 11.57 0.52
CA LEU A 109 -6.21 10.95 -0.02
C LEU A 109 -6.64 11.61 -1.34
N ASN A 110 -6.64 12.95 -1.40
CA ASN A 110 -7.02 13.67 -2.60
C ASN A 110 -6.00 13.51 -3.72
N SER A 111 -4.70 13.48 -3.41
CA SER A 111 -3.65 13.20 -4.39
C SER A 111 -3.85 11.82 -5.05
N LEU A 112 -4.14 10.80 -4.25
CA LEU A 112 -4.41 9.46 -4.75
C LEU A 112 -5.73 9.34 -5.52
N LYS A 113 -6.78 10.07 -5.13
CA LYS A 113 -8.02 10.14 -5.93
C LYS A 113 -7.76 10.69 -7.32
N LEU A 114 -7.00 11.79 -7.42
CA LEU A 114 -6.60 12.39 -8.70
C LEU A 114 -5.80 11.39 -9.53
N TRP A 115 -4.81 10.73 -8.94
CA TRP A 115 -4.00 9.71 -9.61
C TRP A 115 -4.85 8.54 -10.14
N VAL A 116 -5.82 8.05 -9.36
CA VAL A 116 -6.76 7.01 -9.81
C VAL A 116 -7.62 7.49 -10.98
N ASP A 117 -8.12 8.72 -10.90
CA ASP A 117 -8.97 9.29 -11.95
C ASP A 117 -8.19 9.53 -13.25
N GLU A 118 -6.90 9.89 -13.17
CA GLU A 118 -6.01 9.91 -14.33
C GLU A 118 -5.89 8.53 -14.99
N TRP A 119 -5.70 7.46 -14.22
CA TRP A 119 -5.68 6.09 -14.75
C TRP A 119 -7.01 5.67 -15.39
N LYS A 120 -8.14 6.00 -14.79
CA LYS A 120 -9.46 5.77 -15.42
C LYS A 120 -9.58 6.52 -16.74
N ASN A 121 -9.08 7.74 -16.82
CA ASN A 121 -9.09 8.54 -18.04
C ASN A 121 -8.12 7.97 -19.09
N TYR A 122 -6.95 7.46 -18.69
CA TYR A 122 -6.05 6.71 -19.58
C TYR A 122 -6.73 5.47 -20.13
N GLN A 123 -7.40 4.68 -19.30
CA GLN A 123 -8.16 3.50 -19.74
C GLN A 123 -9.22 3.86 -20.78
N LYS A 124 -10.04 4.89 -20.53
CA LYS A 124 -11.05 5.37 -21.49
C LYS A 124 -10.41 5.77 -22.82
N ARG A 125 -9.33 6.56 -22.78
CA ARG A 125 -8.62 6.99 -24.00
C ARG A 125 -7.99 5.82 -24.75
N ALA A 126 -7.39 4.88 -24.04
CA ALA A 126 -6.81 3.67 -24.63
C ALA A 126 -7.88 2.87 -25.38
N ILE A 127 -9.04 2.61 -24.75
CA ILE A 127 -10.16 1.92 -25.39
C ILE A 127 -10.65 2.69 -26.63
N THR A 128 -10.89 3.99 -26.51
CA THR A 128 -11.37 4.82 -27.62
C THR A 128 -10.40 4.86 -28.80
N ASN A 129 -9.10 4.97 -28.54
CA ASN A 129 -8.09 5.16 -29.58
C ASN A 129 -7.60 3.85 -30.20
N LEU A 130 -7.51 2.77 -29.41
CA LEU A 130 -7.09 1.45 -29.89
C LEU A 130 -8.24 0.67 -30.53
N CYS A 131 -9.48 0.92 -30.11
CA CYS A 131 -10.67 0.23 -30.59
C CYS A 131 -11.77 1.18 -31.10
N PRO A 132 -11.50 2.08 -32.07
CA PRO A 132 -12.55 2.92 -32.62
C PRO A 132 -13.60 2.03 -33.30
N ASN A 133 -14.83 2.02 -32.77
CA ASN A 133 -15.97 1.19 -33.18
C ASN A 133 -15.97 -0.28 -32.71
N GLY A 134 -15.26 -0.61 -31.63
CA GLY A 134 -15.23 -1.98 -31.10
C GLY A 134 -14.42 -2.97 -31.93
N LYS A 135 -13.60 -2.47 -32.86
CA LYS A 135 -12.61 -3.25 -33.62
C LYS A 135 -11.22 -2.74 -33.28
N LEU A 136 -10.32 -3.65 -32.92
CA LEU A 136 -8.90 -3.36 -32.77
C LEU A 136 -8.37 -2.70 -34.04
N LYS A 137 -7.76 -1.52 -33.88
CA LYS A 137 -7.06 -0.86 -34.97
C LYS A 137 -5.87 -1.75 -35.36
N PRO A 138 -5.72 -2.14 -36.63
CA PRO A 138 -4.52 -2.82 -37.07
C PRO A 138 -3.31 -1.90 -36.84
N ALA A 139 -2.22 -2.52 -36.38
CA ALA A 139 -0.93 -1.86 -36.11
C ALA A 139 -0.37 -1.18 -37.36
#